data_AF-A0A528TJF9-F1
#
_entry.id   AF-A0A528TJF9-F1
#
_cell.length_a   1.000
_cell.length_b   1.000
_cell.length_c   1.000
_cell.angle_alpha   90.00
_cell.angle_beta   90.00
_cell.angle_gamma   90.00
#
_symmetry.space_group_name_H-M   'P 1'
#
loop_
_entity.id
_entity.type
_entity.pdbx_description
1 polymer ?
#
loop_
_entity_poly.entity_id
_entity_poly.type
_entity_poly.pdbx_seq_one_letter_code
_entity_poly.pdbx_strand_id
1 'polypeptide(L)'
;PQLKAGFEKHLAQTKGHIERVEQVFELHGVKAKTVNCPAIDGILEEADDVSGDVEDKEVLDAALIASAQAVEHYEITRYGTLIAWAKQLGRSDCANVLAKNLKEEEATDRKLTEIAESKVNLQAAE
;
A
#
# COMPACT_ATOMS: atom_id res chain seq x y z
N PRO A 1 3.10 8.80 17.42
CA PRO A 1 4.53 8.74 17.00
C PRO A 1 4.87 7.52 16.13
N GLN A 2 4.39 6.33 16.50
CA GLN A 2 4.68 5.09 15.78
C GLN A 2 3.98 5.01 14.41
N LEU A 3 2.72 5.45 14.32
CA LEU A 3 1.94 5.46 13.07
C LEU A 3 2.56 6.40 12.01
N LYS A 4 2.83 7.66 12.39
CA LYS A 4 3.51 8.63 11.52
C LYS A 4 4.84 8.10 10.95
N ALA A 5 5.69 7.51 11.80
CA ALA A 5 6.96 6.93 11.34
C ALA A 5 6.74 5.74 10.39
N GLY A 6 5.66 4.97 10.59
CA GLY A 6 5.20 3.93 9.66
C GLY A 6 4.88 4.51 8.28
N PHE A 7 4.09 5.58 8.21
CA PHE A 7 3.77 6.25 6.94
C PHE A 7 4.99 6.86 6.24
N GLU A 8 5.88 7.53 6.98
CA GLU A 8 7.10 8.10 6.40
C GLU A 8 8.02 7.00 5.83
N LYS A 9 8.10 5.85 6.52
CA LYS A 9 8.82 4.69 6.01
C LYS A 9 8.15 4.12 4.76
N HIS A 10 6.84 3.92 4.79
CA HIS A 10 6.11 3.37 3.65
C HIS A 10 6.23 4.27 2.43
N LEU A 11 6.11 5.60 2.58
CA LEU A 11 6.35 6.57 1.50
C LEU A 11 7.73 6.40 0.84
N ALA A 12 8.78 6.11 1.62
CA ALA A 12 10.10 5.84 1.07
C ALA A 12 10.14 4.50 0.30
N GLN A 13 9.42 3.48 0.77
CA GLN A 13 9.26 2.21 0.07
C GLN A 13 8.50 2.40 -1.25
N THR A 14 7.39 3.13 -1.26
CA THR A 14 6.57 3.41 -2.45
C THR A 14 7.39 4.13 -3.54
N LYS A 15 8.30 5.04 -3.17
CA LYS A 15 9.23 5.64 -4.15
C LYS A 15 10.13 4.59 -4.81
N GLY A 16 10.64 3.64 -4.05
CA GLY A 16 11.38 2.50 -4.58
C GLY A 16 10.51 1.53 -5.39
N HIS A 17 9.21 1.43 -5.08
CA HIS A 17 8.28 0.64 -5.87
C HIS A 17 8.08 1.20 -7.27
N ILE A 18 8.00 2.52 -7.39
CA ILE A 18 7.93 3.22 -8.68
C ILE A 18 9.14 2.86 -9.53
N GLU A 19 10.35 2.97 -9.00
CA GLU A 19 11.59 2.59 -9.70
C GLU A 19 11.56 1.12 -10.19
N ARG A 20 11.03 0.22 -9.37
CA ARG A 20 10.88 -1.21 -9.74
C ARG A 20 9.81 -1.43 -10.81
N VAL A 21 8.71 -0.68 -10.78
CA VAL A 21 7.68 -0.75 -11.83
C VAL A 21 8.24 -0.18 -13.13
N GLU A 22 8.97 0.93 -13.10
CA GLU A 22 9.67 1.49 -14.26
C GLU A 22 10.66 0.47 -14.85
N GLN A 23 11.42 -0.23 -14.01
CA GLN A 23 12.28 -1.34 -14.43
C GLN A 23 11.48 -2.44 -15.17
N VAL A 24 10.26 -2.77 -14.74
CA VAL A 24 9.40 -3.76 -15.43
C VAL A 24 8.98 -3.26 -16.81
N PHE A 25 8.69 -1.96 -16.97
CA PHE A 25 8.43 -1.35 -18.28
C PHE A 25 9.67 -1.42 -19.18
N GLU A 26 10.87 -1.12 -18.66
CA GLU A 26 12.13 -1.24 -19.40
C GLU A 26 12.39 -2.67 -19.86
N LEU A 27 12.16 -3.66 -19.00
CA LEU A 27 12.25 -5.09 -19.36
C LEU A 27 11.27 -5.47 -20.48
N HIS A 28 10.15 -4.76 -20.63
CA HIS A 28 9.20 -4.94 -21.73
C HIS A 28 9.56 -4.12 -22.99
N GLY A 29 10.62 -3.33 -22.96
CA GLY A 29 11.03 -2.46 -24.07
C GLY A 29 10.03 -1.34 -24.36
N VAL A 30 9.21 -0.96 -23.36
CA VAL A 30 8.21 0.09 -23.48
C VAL A 30 8.47 1.19 -22.45
N LYS A 31 8.02 2.41 -22.74
CA LYS A 31 8.10 3.49 -21.76
C LYS A 31 6.97 3.34 -20.73
N ALA A 32 7.29 3.59 -19.47
CA ALA A 32 6.30 3.75 -18.43
C ALA A 32 5.28 4.84 -18.82
N LYS A 33 4.02 4.59 -18.53
CA LYS A 33 2.92 5.53 -18.76
C LYS A 33 2.07 5.63 -17.52
N THR A 34 1.80 6.84 -17.08
CA THR A 34 0.84 7.11 -16.02
C THR A 34 -0.57 6.85 -16.51
N VAL A 35 -1.34 6.13 -15.71
CA VAL A 35 -2.76 5.89 -15.92
C VAL A 35 -3.46 6.22 -14.62
N ASN A 36 -4.56 6.99 -14.70
CA ASN A 36 -5.38 7.27 -13.53
C ASN A 36 -6.05 5.99 -13.06
N CYS A 37 -6.10 5.80 -11.75
CA CYS A 37 -6.62 4.60 -11.12
C CYS A 37 -7.82 5.01 -10.24
N PRO A 38 -9.06 5.00 -10.77
CA PRO A 38 -10.23 5.44 -10.01
C PRO A 38 -10.43 4.71 -8.68
N ALA A 39 -9.96 3.46 -8.59
CA ALA A 39 -10.07 2.68 -7.38
C ALA A 39 -9.16 3.20 -6.25
N ILE A 40 -7.92 3.63 -6.54
CA ILE A 40 -7.06 4.20 -5.49
C ILE A 40 -7.49 5.62 -5.16
N ASP A 41 -7.95 6.39 -6.16
CA ASP A 41 -8.49 7.72 -5.94
C ASP A 41 -9.68 7.68 -4.96
N GLY A 42 -10.60 6.72 -5.12
CA GLY A 42 -11.73 6.54 -4.21
C GLY A 42 -11.34 6.05 -2.81
N ILE A 43 -10.33 5.18 -2.67
CA ILE A 43 -9.83 4.76 -1.35
C ILE A 43 -9.21 5.95 -0.60
N LEU A 44 -8.50 6.83 -1.32
CA LEU A 44 -7.93 8.04 -0.73
C LEU A 44 -9.00 9.07 -0.35
N GLU A 45 -10.05 9.21 -1.16
CA GLU A 45 -11.20 10.06 -0.84
C GLU A 45 -11.92 9.58 0.44
N GLU A 46 -12.15 8.27 0.58
CA GLU A 46 -12.70 7.69 1.81
C GLU A 46 -11.79 7.97 3.02
N ALA A 47 -10.47 7.86 2.86
CA ALA A 47 -9.50 8.14 3.92
C ALA A 47 -9.54 9.62 4.36
N ASP A 48 -9.65 10.54 3.40
CA ASP A 48 -9.75 11.98 3.65
C ASP A 48 -11.06 12.33 4.37
N ASP A 49 -12.19 11.76 3.93
CA ASP A 49 -13.50 11.96 4.57
C ASP A 49 -13.50 11.46 6.02
N VAL A 50 -13.05 10.21 6.25
CA VAL A 50 -13.03 9.63 7.59
C VAL A 50 -12.08 10.40 8.51
N SER A 51 -10.91 10.82 8.02
CA SER A 51 -9.96 11.57 8.86
C SER A 51 -10.39 13.02 9.13
N GLY A 52 -11.17 13.62 8.23
CA GLY A 52 -11.73 14.97 8.40
C GLY A 52 -12.84 15.07 9.44
N ASP A 53 -13.60 14.00 9.62
CA ASP A 53 -14.76 13.94 10.53
C ASP A 53 -14.42 13.53 11.97
N VAL A 54 -13.18 13.12 12.24
CA VAL A 54 -12.75 12.58 13.55
C VAL A 54 -11.97 13.62 14.36
N GLU A 55 -12.59 14.11 15.44
CA GLU A 55 -11.96 15.09 16.35
C GLU A 55 -11.05 14.43 17.40
N ASP A 56 -11.36 13.19 17.80
CA ASP A 56 -10.57 12.45 18.79
C ASP A 56 -9.30 11.85 18.16
N LYS A 57 -8.15 12.09 18.78
CA LYS A 57 -6.85 11.69 18.20
C LYS A 57 -6.63 10.19 18.18
N GLU A 58 -7.19 9.45 19.14
CA GLU A 58 -7.03 8.01 19.23
C GLU A 58 -7.95 7.31 18.22
N VAL A 59 -9.18 7.80 18.07
CA VAL A 59 -10.09 7.39 17.00
C VAL A 59 -9.51 7.73 15.62
N LEU A 60 -8.83 8.89 15.48
CA LEU A 60 -8.20 9.29 14.22
C LEU A 60 -7.07 8.35 13.83
N ASP A 61 -6.20 7.97 14.77
CA ASP A 61 -5.14 7.01 14.51
C ASP A 61 -5.72 5.64 14.08
N ALA A 62 -6.84 5.20 14.66
CA ALA A 62 -7.52 3.95 14.25
C ALA A 62 -8.09 4.04 12.82
N ALA A 63 -8.75 5.16 12.49
CA ALA A 63 -9.28 5.45 11.17
C ALA A 63 -8.18 5.49 10.09
N LEU A 64 -7.06 6.15 10.39
CA LEU A 64 -5.91 6.23 9.49
C LEU A 64 -5.29 4.85 9.26
N ILE A 65 -5.22 4.00 10.28
CA ILE A 65 -4.74 2.61 10.11
C ILE A 65 -5.67 1.82 9.21
N ALA A 66 -6.98 1.86 9.45
CA ALA A 66 -7.96 1.14 8.63
C ALA A 66 -7.88 1.56 7.15
N SER A 67 -7.80 2.88 6.91
CA SER A 67 -7.66 3.45 5.56
C SER A 67 -6.37 3.00 4.89
N ALA A 68 -5.26 3.01 5.62
CA ALA A 68 -3.97 2.54 5.12
C ALA A 68 -4.03 1.04 4.75
N GLN A 69 -4.65 0.20 5.58
CA GLN A 69 -4.81 -1.22 5.27
C GLN A 69 -5.66 -1.45 4.01
N ALA A 70 -6.69 -0.63 3.77
CA ALA A 70 -7.45 -0.68 2.52
C ALA A 70 -6.57 -0.41 1.28
N VAL A 71 -5.66 0.58 1.37
CA VAL A 71 -4.64 0.85 0.35
C VAL A 71 -3.73 -0.37 0.15
N GLU A 72 -3.15 -0.91 1.23
CA GLU A 72 -2.25 -2.07 1.14
C GLU A 72 -2.94 -3.29 0.49
N HIS A 73 -4.19 -3.58 0.85
CA HIS A 73 -4.93 -4.72 0.30
C HIS A 73 -5.22 -4.56 -1.19
N TYR A 74 -5.47 -3.33 -1.63
CA TYR A 74 -5.58 -3.00 -3.04
C TYR A 74 -4.26 -3.30 -3.77
N GLU A 75 -3.13 -2.83 -3.25
CA GLU A 75 -1.82 -3.04 -3.86
C GLU A 75 -1.37 -4.51 -3.85
N ILE A 76 -1.58 -5.23 -2.75
CA ILE A 76 -1.33 -6.68 -2.63
C ILE A 76 -2.09 -7.44 -3.74
N THR A 77 -3.36 -7.10 -3.94
CA THR A 77 -4.19 -7.71 -4.99
C THR A 77 -3.61 -7.43 -6.39
N ARG A 78 -3.19 -6.19 -6.64
CA ARG A 78 -2.62 -5.77 -7.93
C ARG A 78 -1.28 -6.44 -8.21
N TYR A 79 -0.33 -6.39 -7.28
CA TYR A 79 0.97 -7.04 -7.46
C TYR A 79 0.84 -8.56 -7.59
N GLY A 80 0.01 -9.20 -6.76
CA GLY A 80 -0.26 -10.65 -6.86
C GLY A 80 -0.76 -11.05 -8.25
N THR A 81 -1.70 -10.28 -8.80
CA THR A 81 -2.24 -10.48 -10.15
C THR A 81 -1.18 -10.27 -11.23
N LEU A 82 -0.42 -9.18 -11.17
CA LEU A 82 0.63 -8.86 -12.14
C LEU A 82 1.75 -9.92 -12.13
N ILE A 83 2.13 -10.43 -10.96
CA ILE A 83 3.11 -11.52 -10.82
C ILE A 83 2.59 -12.81 -11.48
N ALA A 84 1.32 -13.15 -11.28
CA ALA A 84 0.72 -14.33 -11.89
C ALA A 84 0.72 -14.21 -13.42
N TRP A 85 0.31 -13.06 -13.96
CA TRP A 85 0.36 -12.80 -15.40
C TRP A 85 1.78 -12.84 -15.96
N ALA A 86 2.74 -12.22 -15.28
CA ALA A 86 4.15 -12.24 -15.70
C ALA A 86 4.67 -13.68 -15.78
N LYS A 87 4.38 -14.54 -14.79
CA LYS A 87 4.74 -15.96 -14.82
C LYS A 87 4.09 -16.70 -15.98
N GLN A 88 2.80 -16.47 -16.23
CA GLN A 88 2.07 -17.11 -17.33
C GLN A 88 2.62 -16.71 -18.71
N LEU A 89 3.14 -15.50 -18.83
CA LEU A 89 3.79 -14.99 -20.06
C LEU A 89 5.28 -15.39 -20.18
N GLY A 90 5.80 -16.23 -19.25
CA GLY A 90 7.21 -16.62 -19.24
C GLY A 90 8.17 -15.49 -18.80
N ARG A 91 7.65 -14.41 -18.22
CA ARG A 91 8.39 -13.22 -17.77
C ARG A 91 8.76 -13.31 -16.30
N SER A 92 9.54 -14.33 -15.96
CA SER A 92 10.05 -14.54 -14.59
C SER A 92 10.95 -13.38 -14.13
N ASP A 93 11.62 -12.71 -15.07
CA ASP A 93 12.38 -11.47 -14.84
C ASP A 93 11.50 -10.38 -14.20
N CYS A 94 10.33 -10.12 -14.79
CA CYS A 94 9.37 -9.14 -14.30
C CYS A 94 8.69 -9.59 -13.01
N ALA A 95 8.30 -10.86 -12.94
CA ALA A 95 7.65 -11.43 -11.76
C ALA A 95 8.53 -11.31 -10.50
N ASN A 96 9.85 -11.51 -10.64
CA ASN A 96 10.80 -11.39 -9.54
C ASN A 96 10.97 -9.95 -9.04
N VAL A 97 10.86 -8.96 -9.94
CA VAL A 97 10.91 -7.54 -9.56
C VAL A 97 9.64 -7.16 -8.80
N LEU A 98 8.46 -7.49 -9.34
CA LEU A 98 7.16 -7.19 -8.72
C LEU A 98 6.96 -7.90 -7.37
N ALA A 99 7.52 -9.10 -7.21
CA ALA A 99 7.47 -9.84 -5.94
C ALA A 99 8.16 -9.10 -4.78
N LYS A 100 9.10 -8.19 -5.06
CA LYS A 100 9.72 -7.35 -4.04
C LYS A 100 8.74 -6.32 -3.49
N ASN A 101 7.94 -5.69 -4.36
CA ASN A 101 6.89 -4.75 -3.94
C ASN A 101 5.83 -5.50 -3.12
N LEU A 102 5.30 -6.61 -3.65
CA LEU A 102 4.32 -7.42 -2.94
C LEU A 102 4.77 -7.78 -1.52
N LYS A 103 6.03 -8.23 -1.35
CA LYS A 103 6.56 -8.57 -0.04
C LYS A 103 6.64 -7.38 0.91
N GLU A 104 6.94 -6.20 0.38
CA GLU A 104 6.98 -4.95 1.15
C GLU A 104 5.57 -4.51 1.56
N GLU A 105 4.56 -4.61 0.68
CA GLU A 105 3.15 -4.29 1.02
C GLU A 105 2.61 -5.25 2.07
N GLU A 106 2.79 -6.57 1.88
CA GLU A 106 2.39 -7.56 2.88
C GLU A 106 3.06 -7.34 4.24
N ALA A 107 4.29 -6.82 4.25
CA ALA A 107 4.99 -6.48 5.49
C ALA A 107 4.45 -5.19 6.12
N THR A 108 4.05 -4.20 5.31
CA THR A 108 3.42 -2.99 5.80
C THR A 108 2.05 -3.29 6.38
N ASP A 109 1.18 -4.04 5.70
CA ASP A 109 -0.14 -4.44 6.21
C ASP A 109 -0.05 -5.21 7.53
N ARG A 110 0.87 -6.19 7.62
CA ARG A 110 1.14 -6.88 8.90
C ARG A 110 1.55 -5.90 9.98
N LYS A 111 2.37 -4.90 9.65
CA LYS A 111 2.82 -3.92 10.64
C LYS A 111 1.68 -3.00 11.09
N LEU A 112 0.79 -2.60 10.19
CA LEU A 112 -0.41 -1.83 10.50
C LEU A 112 -1.34 -2.63 11.43
N THR A 113 -1.53 -3.92 11.15
CA THR A 113 -2.29 -4.83 12.02
C THR A 113 -1.70 -4.90 13.43
N GLU A 114 -0.38 -5.07 13.56
CA GLU A 114 0.29 -5.06 14.88
C GLU A 114 0.06 -3.74 15.64
N ILE A 115 0.04 -2.59 14.95
CA ILE A 115 -0.22 -1.28 15.57
C ILE A 115 -1.68 -1.17 16.02
N ALA A 116 -2.62 -1.63 15.16
CA ALA A 116 -4.05 -1.64 15.45
C ALA A 116 -4.37 -2.44 16.72
N GLU A 117 -3.80 -3.66 16.82
CA GLU A 117 -4.06 -4.61 17.92
C GLU A 117 -3.34 -4.24 19.22
N SER A 118 -2.19 -3.57 19.14
CA SER A 118 -1.33 -3.37 20.32
C SER A 118 -1.76 -2.22 21.23
N LYS A 119 -2.31 -1.13 20.69
CA LYS A 119 -2.71 0.04 21.48
C LYS A 119 -3.86 0.85 20.87
N VAL A 120 -3.87 1.03 19.55
CA VAL A 120 -4.72 2.07 18.93
C VAL A 120 -6.20 1.74 19.01
N ASN A 121 -6.62 0.52 18.66
CA ASN A 121 -8.05 0.17 18.73
C ASN A 121 -8.56 0.01 20.17
N LEU A 122 -7.68 -0.34 21.11
CA LEU A 122 -8.04 -0.44 22.53
C LEU A 122 -8.26 0.95 23.14
N GLN A 123 -7.43 1.92 22.76
CA GLN A 123 -7.55 3.31 23.18
C GLN A 123 -8.78 4.00 22.55
N ALA A 124 -9.01 3.80 21.25
CA ALA A 124 -10.18 4.36 20.55
C ALA A 124 -11.55 3.81 21.03
N ALA A 125 -11.56 2.71 21.78
CA ALA A 125 -12.78 2.08 22.28
C ALA A 125 -13.20 2.53 23.69
N GLU A 126 -12.36 3.32 24.40
CA GLU A 126 -12.64 3.91 25.72
C GLU A 126 -13.22 5.33 25.61
#